data_AF-A0A094G3T1-F1
#
_entry.id   AF-A0A094G3T1-F1
#
_cell.length_a   1.000
_cell.length_b   1.000
_cell.length_c   1.000
_cell.angle_alpha   90.00
_cell.angle_beta   90.00
_cell.angle_gamma   90.00
#
_symmetry.space_group_name_H-M   'P 1'
#
loop_
_entity.id
_entity.type
_entity.pdbx_description
1 polymer ?
#
loop_
_entity_poly.entity_id
_entity_poly.type
_entity_poly.pdbx_seq_one_letter_code
_entity_poly.pdbx_strand_id
1 'polypeptide(L)'
;MEPEIQATIKFKVKADHDLTEKAYEVRCTPPDGLPRLNFEQQWVENIPVYNMRPLLAELSLDTQGFVAVELPTKMAYEDFFHEEKLRTVYAEEIREYLKNYLGASCIFFHECVVRNNFQCSADMYPGSIRDAHG
;
A
#
# COMPACT_ATOMS: atom_id res chain seq x y z
N MET A 1 4.48 -21.15 -12.70
CA MET A 1 5.22 -19.88 -12.64
C MET A 1 6.25 -20.03 -11.54
N GLU A 2 7.53 -19.81 -11.83
CA GLU A 2 8.58 -19.85 -10.80
C GLU A 2 8.52 -18.58 -9.94
N PRO A 3 8.82 -18.66 -8.63
CA PRO A 3 8.87 -17.47 -7.77
C PRO A 3 10.00 -16.54 -8.20
N GLU A 4 9.73 -15.24 -8.21
CA GLU A 4 10.71 -14.20 -8.49
C GLU A 4 11.66 -14.01 -7.30
N ILE A 5 11.11 -14.05 -6.07
CA ILE A 5 11.87 -13.99 -4.81
C ILE A 5 11.22 -14.87 -3.72
N GLN A 6 11.96 -15.09 -2.65
CA GLN A 6 11.44 -15.64 -1.38
C GLN A 6 11.44 -14.53 -0.33
N ALA A 7 10.38 -14.44 0.47
CA ALA A 7 10.21 -13.40 1.48
C ALA A 7 9.84 -13.97 2.85
N THR A 8 10.16 -13.21 3.90
CA THR A 8 9.65 -13.44 5.25
C THR A 8 8.50 -12.47 5.51
N ILE A 9 7.29 -12.99 5.72
CA ILE A 9 6.06 -12.20 5.86
C ILE A 9 5.41 -12.49 7.21
N LYS A 10 4.85 -11.45 7.83
CA LYS A 10 4.12 -11.57 9.09
C LYS A 10 2.65 -11.88 8.82
N PHE A 11 2.14 -12.97 9.39
CA PHE A 11 0.74 -13.37 9.30
C PHE A 11 0.09 -13.34 10.67
N LYS A 12 -1.23 -13.09 10.68
CA LYS A 12 -2.06 -13.29 11.87
C LYS A 12 -2.16 -14.80 12.16
N VAL A 13 -1.99 -15.18 13.43
CA VAL A 13 -2.24 -16.54 13.90
C VAL A 13 -3.75 -16.72 14.07
N LYS A 14 -4.29 -17.85 13.60
CA LYS A 14 -5.69 -18.21 13.79
C LYS A 14 -5.93 -18.59 15.24
N ALA A 15 -6.96 -18.03 15.86
CA ALA A 15 -7.33 -18.32 17.25
C ALA A 15 -8.85 -18.53 17.37
N ASP A 16 -9.29 -19.24 18.41
CA ASP A 16 -10.71 -19.58 18.59
C ASP A 16 -11.60 -18.35 18.80
N HIS A 17 -11.07 -17.31 19.46
CA HIS A 17 -11.82 -16.07 19.70
C HIS A 17 -12.11 -15.28 18.41
N ASP A 18 -11.47 -15.60 17.29
CA ASP A 18 -11.77 -15.01 15.97
C ASP A 18 -13.21 -15.28 15.52
N LEU A 19 -13.83 -16.33 16.06
CA LEU A 19 -15.22 -16.68 15.77
C LEU A 19 -16.22 -15.77 16.48
N THR A 20 -15.79 -15.13 17.57
CA THR A 20 -16.64 -14.31 18.44
C THR A 20 -16.29 -12.83 18.38
N GLU A 21 -15.04 -12.49 18.05
CA GLU A 21 -14.52 -11.13 18.05
C GLU A 21 -13.68 -10.86 16.81
N LYS A 22 -13.88 -9.69 16.18
CA LYS A 22 -13.08 -9.28 15.02
C LYS A 22 -11.68 -8.86 15.47
N ALA A 23 -10.69 -9.23 14.67
CA ALA A 23 -9.32 -8.76 14.83
C ALA A 23 -9.24 -7.23 14.73
N TYR A 24 -8.49 -6.58 15.62
CA TYR A 24 -8.23 -5.14 15.57
C TYR A 24 -6.79 -4.79 15.95
N GLU A 25 -6.35 -3.64 15.44
CA GLU A 25 -5.14 -2.95 15.84
C GLU A 25 -5.45 -1.47 16.11
N VAL A 26 -5.18 -1.01 17.33
CA VAL A 26 -5.33 0.39 17.71
C VAL A 26 -4.08 1.16 17.31
N ARG A 27 -4.19 1.99 16.27
CA ARG A 27 -3.06 2.78 15.72
C ARG A 27 -2.70 4.03 16.54
N CYS A 28 -3.53 4.41 17.50
CA CYS A 28 -3.27 5.51 18.45
C CYS A 28 -2.90 4.96 19.85
N THR A 29 -2.86 5.84 20.85
CA THR A 29 -2.74 5.44 22.26
C THR A 29 -4.06 4.76 22.68
N PRO A 30 -4.02 3.48 23.09
CA PRO A 30 -5.23 2.80 23.52
C PRO A 30 -5.73 3.39 24.86
N PRO A 31 -7.07 3.44 25.06
CA PRO A 31 -7.63 3.74 26.37
C PRO A 31 -7.17 2.73 27.43
N ASP A 32 -7.21 3.14 28.69
CA ASP A 32 -6.83 2.27 29.81
C ASP A 32 -7.60 0.94 29.78
N GLY A 33 -6.86 -0.16 29.85
CA GLY A 33 -7.41 -1.52 29.84
C GLY A 33 -7.76 -2.07 28.45
N LEU A 34 -7.67 -1.28 27.38
CA LEU A 34 -7.81 -1.79 26.01
C LEU A 34 -6.43 -2.22 25.48
N PRO A 35 -6.23 -3.50 25.11
CA PRO A 35 -4.96 -3.89 24.49
C PRO A 35 -4.84 -3.24 23.10
N ARG A 36 -3.61 -3.03 22.64
CA ARG A 36 -3.36 -2.46 21.31
C ARG A 36 -3.80 -3.39 20.17
N LEU A 37 -3.67 -4.70 20.38
CA LEU A 37 -4.02 -5.76 19.44
C LEU A 37 -4.80 -6.82 20.21
N ASN A 38 -5.81 -7.43 19.60
CA ASN A 38 -6.47 -8.63 20.15
C ASN A 38 -6.08 -9.91 19.38
N PHE A 39 -4.98 -9.91 18.64
CA PHE A 39 -4.52 -11.08 17.90
C PHE A 39 -3.02 -11.23 17.94
N GLU A 40 -2.56 -12.46 17.77
CA GLU A 40 -1.15 -12.80 17.67
C GLU A 40 -0.67 -12.79 16.22
N GLN A 41 0.62 -12.56 16.04
CA GLN A 41 1.25 -12.51 14.73
C GLN A 41 2.51 -13.38 14.73
N GLN A 42 2.71 -14.13 13.66
CA GLN A 42 3.89 -14.96 13.45
C GLN A 42 4.61 -14.57 12.17
N TRP A 43 5.94 -14.62 12.19
CA TRP A 43 6.75 -14.52 10.98
C TRP A 43 6.78 -15.88 10.28
N VAL A 44 6.54 -15.87 8.98
CA VAL A 44 6.64 -17.05 8.14
C VAL A 44 7.69 -16.78 7.08
N GLU A 45 8.72 -17.62 7.07
CA GLU A 45 9.85 -17.54 6.15
C GLU A 45 9.56 -18.28 4.84
N ASN A 46 10.37 -18.00 3.81
CA ASN A 46 10.35 -18.70 2.53
C ASN A 46 8.96 -18.67 1.85
N ILE A 47 8.27 -17.54 1.94
CA ILE A 47 7.04 -17.32 1.18
C ILE A 47 7.41 -16.96 -0.26
N PRO A 48 6.99 -17.76 -1.25
CA PRO A 48 7.29 -17.47 -2.65
C PRO A 48 6.48 -16.25 -3.11
N VAL A 49 7.18 -15.28 -3.70
CA VAL A 49 6.57 -14.09 -4.31
C VAL A 49 6.74 -14.20 -5.82
N TYR A 50 5.62 -14.08 -6.54
CA TYR A 50 5.57 -14.24 -8.00
C TYR A 50 5.42 -12.89 -8.69
N ASN A 51 6.04 -12.77 -9.86
CA ASN A 51 5.89 -11.59 -10.71
C ASN A 51 4.45 -11.55 -11.27
N MET A 52 3.69 -10.51 -10.93
CA MET A 52 2.33 -10.33 -11.42
C MET A 52 2.25 -9.75 -12.84
N ARG A 53 3.32 -9.13 -13.37
CA ARG A 53 3.31 -8.46 -14.68
C ARG A 53 2.81 -9.33 -15.84
N PRO A 54 3.13 -10.63 -15.93
CA PRO A 54 2.59 -11.49 -16.99
C PRO A 54 1.06 -11.67 -16.94
N LEU A 55 0.42 -11.41 -15.81
CA LEU A 55 -1.01 -11.61 -15.60
C LEU A 55 -1.84 -10.33 -15.83
N LEU A 56 -1.22 -9.18 -16.11
CA LEU A 56 -1.91 -7.88 -16.14
C LEU A 56 -3.09 -7.86 -17.12
N ALA A 57 -2.96 -8.51 -18.28
CA ALA A 57 -4.02 -8.58 -19.29
C ALA A 57 -5.25 -9.40 -18.85
N GLU A 58 -5.11 -10.23 -17.81
CA GLU A 58 -6.17 -11.08 -17.28
C GLU A 58 -6.90 -10.45 -16.08
N LEU A 59 -6.34 -9.36 -15.52
CA LEU A 59 -6.92 -8.69 -14.36
C LEU A 59 -8.01 -7.71 -14.78
N SER A 60 -9.14 -7.74 -14.09
CA SER A 60 -10.23 -6.79 -14.28
C SER A 60 -10.90 -6.41 -12.96
N LEU A 61 -11.55 -5.25 -12.97
CA LEU A 61 -12.34 -4.79 -11.82
C LEU A 61 -13.52 -5.73 -11.53
N ASP A 62 -14.14 -6.32 -12.55
CA ASP A 62 -15.32 -7.17 -12.38
C ASP A 62 -14.98 -8.54 -11.77
N THR A 63 -13.80 -9.08 -12.07
CA THR A 63 -13.41 -10.43 -11.65
C THR A 63 -12.56 -10.41 -10.37
N GLN A 64 -11.51 -9.57 -10.33
CA GLN A 64 -10.59 -9.51 -9.19
C GLN A 64 -10.89 -8.36 -8.22
N GLY A 65 -11.77 -7.42 -8.59
CA GLY A 65 -11.98 -6.19 -7.81
C GLY A 65 -10.84 -5.18 -7.92
N PHE A 66 -9.83 -5.46 -8.75
CA PHE A 66 -8.73 -4.55 -9.03
C PHE A 66 -8.19 -4.79 -10.45
N VAL A 67 -7.54 -3.78 -11.01
CA VAL A 67 -6.77 -3.90 -12.24
C VAL A 67 -5.43 -3.21 -12.04
N ALA A 68 -4.39 -3.71 -12.70
CA ALA A 68 -3.11 -3.05 -12.78
C ALA A 68 -2.84 -2.73 -14.26
N VAL A 69 -2.46 -1.48 -14.52
CA VAL A 69 -2.38 -0.92 -15.87
C VAL A 69 -1.03 -0.25 -16.05
N GLU A 70 -0.50 -0.32 -17.26
CA GLU A 70 0.60 0.56 -17.66
C GLU A 70 0.00 1.90 -18.03
N LEU A 71 0.32 2.94 -17.25
CA LEU A 71 -0.12 4.30 -17.52
C LEU A 71 0.95 5.00 -18.38
N PRO A 72 0.68 5.31 -19.66
CA PRO A 72 1.58 6.14 -20.46
C PRO A 72 1.63 7.53 -19.84
N THR A 73 2.84 8.02 -19.56
CA THR A 73 3.06 9.34 -18.95
C THR A 73 4.09 10.12 -19.74
N LYS A 74 3.90 11.44 -19.81
CA LYS A 74 4.87 12.38 -20.37
C LYS A 74 5.99 12.72 -19.38
N MET A 75 5.89 12.28 -18.13
CA MET A 75 6.88 12.57 -17.09
C MET A 75 8.16 11.78 -17.28
N ALA A 76 9.29 12.48 -17.14
CA ALA A 76 10.57 11.83 -16.93
C ALA A 76 10.66 11.32 -15.48
N TYR A 77 11.62 10.43 -15.20
CA TYR A 77 11.80 9.87 -13.86
C TYR A 77 12.02 10.96 -12.78
N GLU A 78 12.78 12.00 -13.13
CA GLU A 78 13.09 13.12 -12.25
C GLU A 78 11.85 13.94 -11.89
N ASP A 79 10.85 13.96 -12.76
CA ASP A 79 9.64 14.74 -12.57
C ASP A 79 8.78 14.21 -11.42
N PHE A 80 8.91 12.93 -11.07
CA PHE A 80 8.20 12.31 -9.94
C PHE A 80 8.67 12.83 -8.57
N PHE A 81 9.79 13.56 -8.53
CA PHE A 81 10.29 14.25 -7.34
C PHE A 81 9.81 15.71 -7.25
N HIS A 82 9.01 16.16 -8.22
CA HIS A 82 8.46 17.51 -8.26
C HIS A 82 6.95 17.47 -8.02
N GLU A 83 6.53 17.86 -6.81
CA GLU A 83 5.12 17.83 -6.39
C GLU A 83 4.20 18.59 -7.37
N GLU A 84 4.67 19.73 -7.90
CA GLU A 84 3.91 20.50 -8.89
C GLU A 84 3.60 19.65 -10.14
N LYS A 85 4.59 18.92 -10.66
CA LYS A 85 4.40 18.06 -11.85
C LYS A 85 3.50 16.87 -11.55
N LEU A 86 3.61 16.27 -10.38
CA LEU A 86 2.68 15.22 -9.94
C LEU A 86 1.23 15.71 -9.93
N ARG A 87 0.99 16.93 -9.44
CA ARG A 87 -0.36 17.50 -9.35
C ARG A 87 -0.91 17.98 -10.68
N THR A 88 -0.08 18.56 -11.54
CA THR A 88 -0.52 19.25 -12.76
C THR A 88 -0.43 18.39 -14.02
N VAL A 89 0.46 17.40 -14.05
CA VAL A 89 0.68 16.51 -15.19
C VAL A 89 0.17 15.11 -14.84
N TYR A 90 0.78 14.45 -13.85
CA TYR A 90 0.48 13.04 -13.57
C TYR A 90 -0.97 12.81 -13.15
N ALA A 91 -1.48 13.64 -12.23
CA ALA A 91 -2.85 13.51 -11.75
C ALA A 91 -3.88 13.72 -12.87
N GLU A 92 -3.60 14.59 -13.84
CA GLU A 92 -4.48 14.79 -15.01
C GLU A 92 -4.37 13.63 -16.00
N GLU A 93 -3.17 13.07 -16.24
CA GLU A 93 -3.00 11.84 -17.03
C GLU A 93 -3.76 10.66 -16.41
N ILE A 94 -3.70 10.48 -15.07
CA ILE A 94 -4.50 9.49 -14.34
C ILE A 94 -5.99 9.79 -14.53
N ARG A 95 -6.42 11.05 -14.42
CA ARG A 95 -7.82 11.45 -14.54
C ARG A 95 -8.38 11.10 -15.92
N GLU A 96 -7.66 11.47 -16.98
CA GLU A 96 -8.02 11.17 -18.36
C GLU A 96 -8.07 9.67 -18.60
N TYR A 97 -7.06 8.93 -18.13
CA TYR A 97 -7.04 7.48 -18.21
C TYR A 97 -8.27 6.86 -17.54
N LEU A 98 -8.55 7.22 -16.28
CA LEU A 98 -9.66 6.65 -15.52
C LEU A 98 -11.03 7.01 -16.13
N LYS A 99 -11.21 8.23 -16.63
CA LYS A 99 -12.43 8.63 -17.34
C LYS A 99 -12.70 7.70 -18.52
N ASN A 100 -11.68 7.49 -19.36
CA ASN A 100 -11.81 6.65 -20.55
C ASN A 100 -11.99 5.17 -20.19
N TYR A 101 -11.18 4.67 -19.26
CA TYR A 101 -11.17 3.28 -18.85
C TYR A 101 -12.48 2.86 -18.16
N LEU A 102 -13.02 3.71 -17.28
CA LEU A 102 -14.26 3.44 -16.54
C LEU A 102 -15.52 3.93 -17.26
N GLY A 103 -15.40 4.66 -18.37
CA GLY A 103 -16.52 5.36 -19.01
C GLY A 103 -17.16 6.42 -18.10
N ALA A 104 -16.38 6.98 -17.16
CA ALA A 104 -16.88 7.91 -16.15
C ALA A 104 -17.01 9.34 -16.71
N SER A 105 -18.07 10.04 -16.34
CA SER A 105 -18.28 11.45 -16.72
C SER A 105 -17.35 12.40 -15.95
N CYS A 106 -17.02 12.06 -14.71
CA CYS A 106 -16.09 12.82 -13.87
C CYS A 106 -15.28 11.88 -12.96
N ILE A 107 -14.09 12.35 -12.57
CA ILE A 107 -13.20 11.67 -11.63
C ILE A 107 -12.79 12.71 -10.61
N PHE A 108 -12.90 12.38 -9.33
CA PHE A 108 -12.49 13.23 -8.21
C PHE A 108 -11.50 12.47 -7.33
N PHE A 109 -10.33 13.06 -7.10
CA PHE A 109 -9.36 12.50 -6.16
C PHE A 109 -9.71 13.03 -4.77
N HIS A 110 -10.13 12.15 -3.87
CA HIS A 110 -10.43 12.54 -2.49
C HIS A 110 -9.18 12.97 -1.74
N GLU A 111 -8.08 12.25 -1.93
CA GLU A 111 -6.81 12.52 -1.28
C GLU A 111 -5.67 12.18 -2.23
N CYS A 112 -4.62 13.01 -2.25
CA CYS A 112 -3.38 12.76 -2.97
C CYS A 112 -2.22 13.01 -2.00
N VAL A 113 -1.66 11.93 -1.46
CA VAL A 113 -0.52 11.98 -0.55
C VAL A 113 0.75 11.80 -1.36
N VAL A 114 1.52 12.87 -1.54
CA VAL A 114 2.87 12.79 -2.10
C VAL A 114 3.83 12.46 -0.97
N ARG A 115 4.39 11.25 -1.01
CA ARG A 115 5.39 10.84 -0.01
C ARG A 115 6.72 11.51 -0.33
N ASN A 116 7.01 12.60 0.36
CA ASN A 116 8.36 13.14 0.39
C ASN A 116 9.22 12.26 1.29
N ASN A 117 10.39 11.84 0.78
CA ASN A 117 11.49 11.39 1.62
C ASN A 117 12.08 12.61 2.35
N PHE A 118 11.28 13.29 3.19
CA PHE A 118 11.87 14.11 4.23
C PHE A 118 12.71 13.15 5.07
N GLN A 119 14.02 13.37 5.10
CA GLN A 119 14.84 12.85 6.19
C GLN A 119 14.11 13.26 7.46
N CYS A 120 13.57 12.27 8.17
CA CYS A 120 13.04 12.49 9.49
C CYS A 120 14.21 13.09 10.28
N SER A 121 14.18 14.40 10.57
CA SER A 121 15.01 14.92 11.64
C SER A 121 14.62 14.09 12.87
N ALA A 122 15.62 13.64 13.61
CA ALA A 122 15.45 12.74 14.74
C ALA A 122 14.56 13.31 15.86
N ASP A 123 14.08 14.55 15.70
CA ASP A 123 13.45 15.36 16.73
C ASP A 123 11.91 15.34 16.66
N MET A 124 11.28 14.78 15.61
CA MET A 124 9.82 14.86 15.44
C MET A 124 9.03 13.71 16.09
N TYR A 125 9.69 12.60 16.45
CA TYR A 125 9.09 11.51 17.21
C TYR A 125 10.07 10.99 18.28
N PRO A 126 9.86 11.27 19.58
CA PRO A 126 10.76 10.82 20.65
C PRO A 126 10.63 9.31 20.96
N GLY A 127 10.23 8.48 19.99
CA GLY A 127 10.00 7.05 20.19
C GLY A 127 10.16 6.18 18.94
N SER A 128 10.83 6.63 17.87
CA SER A 128 11.07 5.76 16.72
C SER A 128 12.25 4.82 17.00
N ILE A 129 11.95 3.52 16.97
CA ILE A 129 12.85 2.37 17.06
C ILE A 129 14.12 2.61 16.22
N ARG A 130 15.20 2.96 16.90
CA ARG A 130 16.56 2.66 16.46
C ARG A 130 17.01 1.49 17.32
N ASP A 131 17.78 0.59 16.71
CA ASP A 131 18.39 -0.60 17.31
C ASP A 131 17.57 -1.89 17.18
N ALA A 132 17.50 -2.39 15.94
CA ALA A 132 17.28 -3.80 15.68
C ALA A 132 18.11 -4.26 14.47
N HIS A 133 19.41 -3.93 14.47
CA HIS A 133 20.44 -4.65 13.71
C HIS A 133 21.77 -4.50 14.46
N GLY A 134 22.05 -5.50 15.29
CA GLY A 134 23.35 -5.82 15.87
C GLY A 134 23.52 -7.33 15.83
#